data_AF-A0AAU6XJA6-F1
#
_entry.id   AF-A0AAU6XJA6-F1
#
_cell.length_a   1.000
_cell.length_b   1.000
_cell.length_c   1.000
_cell.angle_alpha   90.00
_cell.angle_beta   90.00
_cell.angle_gamma   90.00
#
_symmetry.space_group_name_H-M   'P 1'
#
loop_
_entity.id
_entity.type
_entity.pdbx_description
1 polymer ?
#
loop_
_entity_poly.entity_id
_entity_poly.type
_entity_poly.pdbx_seq_one_letter_code
_entity_poly.pdbx_strand_id
1 'polypeptide(L)'
;MIMTRRLTVALSALSLAVLGALGAPSAAQAATASPSGMSANYCSEGWSQHHPTIGWGSAGNAVRHAQCKLGKWGRHVAIDGIFGQETYNATVSLQRECGIPVDGIIGPQTWRCID
;
A
#
# COMPACT_ATOMS: atom_id res chain seq x y z
N MET A 1 5.95 49.95 -49.38
CA MET A 1 6.67 50.67 -48.31
C MET A 1 5.71 50.86 -47.14
N ILE A 2 6.24 50.89 -45.90
CA ILE A 2 5.52 51.07 -44.61
C ILE A 2 5.00 49.71 -44.08
N MET A 3 5.65 48.94 -43.21
CA MET A 3 6.50 49.18 -42.01
C MET A 3 5.74 49.81 -40.85
N THR A 4 4.99 49.03 -40.07
CA THR A 4 4.60 49.43 -38.71
C THR A 4 4.52 48.21 -37.77
N ARG A 5 5.59 48.07 -36.99
CA ARG A 5 5.79 47.09 -35.92
C ARG A 5 4.90 47.40 -34.72
N ARG A 6 4.44 46.30 -34.12
CA ARG A 6 3.89 46.07 -32.77
C ARG A 6 4.24 47.14 -31.72
N LEU A 7 3.22 47.61 -31.00
CA LEU A 7 3.29 48.23 -29.67
C LEU A 7 1.99 47.92 -28.91
N THR A 8 1.97 46.80 -28.19
CA THR A 8 0.91 46.47 -27.22
C THR A 8 1.24 47.16 -25.90
N VAL A 9 0.56 48.26 -25.61
CA VAL A 9 0.58 48.95 -24.30
C VAL A 9 -0.57 48.41 -23.45
N ALA A 10 -0.24 48.22 -22.17
CA ALA A 10 -1.01 47.61 -21.11
C ALA A 10 -2.31 48.34 -20.73
N LEU A 11 -3.06 47.68 -19.84
CA LEU A 11 -3.79 48.21 -18.67
C LEU A 11 -5.26 47.74 -18.59
N SER A 12 -5.44 46.75 -17.70
CA SER A 12 -6.38 46.80 -16.57
C SER A 12 -7.87 46.51 -16.78
N ALA A 13 -8.28 45.51 -15.99
CA ALA A 13 -9.52 45.41 -15.22
C ALA A 13 -10.78 44.92 -15.94
N LEU A 14 -11.28 43.76 -15.50
CA LEU A 14 -12.58 43.71 -14.83
C LEU A 14 -12.73 42.43 -14.00
N SER A 15 -12.97 42.62 -12.70
CA SER A 15 -13.31 41.60 -11.71
C SER A 15 -14.72 41.04 -11.92
N LEU A 16 -14.97 39.78 -11.55
CA LEU A 16 -15.92 39.36 -10.50
C LEU A 16 -16.39 37.90 -10.66
N ALA A 17 -16.63 37.30 -9.49
CA ALA A 17 -17.54 36.19 -9.21
C ALA A 17 -17.05 34.76 -9.54
N VAL A 18 -17.25 33.72 -8.72
CA VAL A 18 -17.61 33.52 -7.31
C VAL A 18 -17.57 31.98 -7.11
N LEU A 19 -17.70 31.53 -5.86
CA LEU A 19 -18.25 30.22 -5.42
C LEU A 19 -17.26 29.08 -5.10
N GLY A 20 -17.15 28.79 -3.80
CA GLY A 20 -17.39 27.43 -3.28
C GLY A 20 -16.19 26.50 -3.13
N ALA A 21 -15.74 26.30 -1.89
CA ALA A 21 -15.90 25.02 -1.17
C ALA A 21 -15.01 25.01 0.09
N LEU A 22 -15.67 24.85 1.24
CA LEU A 22 -15.05 24.41 2.48
C LEU A 22 -14.61 22.95 2.29
N GLY A 23 -13.31 22.67 2.47
CA GLY A 23 -12.78 21.31 2.37
C GLY A 23 -11.31 21.22 2.81
N ALA A 24 -11.06 21.22 4.12
CA ALA A 24 -9.96 20.41 4.66
C ALA A 24 -10.50 18.96 4.75
N PRO A 25 -9.72 17.92 4.39
CA PRO A 25 -8.32 17.74 4.77
C PRO A 25 -7.40 17.33 3.61
N SER A 26 -6.24 17.98 3.46
CA SER A 26 -5.11 17.37 2.73
C SER A 26 -4.41 16.34 3.62
N ALA A 27 -5.12 15.25 3.94
CA ALA A 27 -4.53 13.97 4.27
C ALA A 27 -4.37 13.17 2.96
N ALA A 28 -3.62 13.74 2.03
CA ALA A 28 -3.12 13.02 0.87
C ALA A 28 -1.61 13.18 0.90
N GLN A 29 -0.96 12.47 1.84
CA GLN A 29 0.38 11.97 1.55
C GLN A 29 0.24 11.09 0.31
N ALA A 30 0.42 11.75 -0.83
CA ALA A 30 0.58 11.11 -2.12
C ALA A 30 1.69 10.08 -1.97
N ALA A 31 1.36 8.86 -2.38
CA ALA A 31 2.24 7.72 -2.45
C ALA A 31 3.61 8.13 -3.00
N THR A 32 4.61 8.15 -2.11
CA THR A 32 6.00 8.03 -2.53
C THR A 32 6.12 6.69 -3.25
N ALA A 33 6.49 6.76 -4.52
CA ALA A 33 6.75 5.61 -5.37
C ALA A 33 7.53 4.54 -4.60
N SER A 34 6.95 3.33 -4.49
CA SER A 34 7.64 2.19 -3.89
C SER A 34 8.93 1.91 -4.67
N PRO A 35 10.08 1.78 -3.99
CA PRO A 35 11.33 1.45 -4.64
C PRO A 35 11.24 0.05 -5.28
N SER A 36 11.36 0.00 -6.59
CA SER A 36 11.32 -1.21 -7.44
C SER A 36 12.49 -2.19 -7.21
N GLY A 37 13.21 -2.06 -6.09
CA GLY A 37 14.29 -2.97 -5.65
C GLY A 37 13.99 -3.75 -4.36
N MET A 38 12.86 -3.51 -3.67
CA MET A 38 12.58 -4.11 -2.36
C MET A 38 11.92 -5.50 -2.40
N SER A 39 11.57 -6.04 -3.56
CA SER A 39 10.83 -7.32 -3.67
C SER A 39 11.59 -8.51 -3.04
N ALA A 40 12.92 -8.56 -3.22
CA ALA A 40 13.79 -9.56 -2.59
C ALA A 40 14.02 -9.30 -1.09
N ASN A 41 13.83 -8.06 -0.64
CA ASN A 41 13.98 -7.69 0.75
C ASN A 41 12.77 -8.13 1.56
N TYR A 42 11.52 -8.05 1.04
CA TYR A 42 10.33 -8.38 1.84
C TYR A 42 10.35 -9.76 2.47
N CYS A 43 10.92 -10.77 1.82
CA CYS A 43 11.04 -12.13 2.36
C CYS A 43 12.15 -12.30 3.41
N SER A 44 13.00 -11.28 3.53
CA SER A 44 14.30 -11.27 4.22
C SER A 44 14.43 -10.09 5.20
N GLU A 45 13.47 -9.16 5.22
CA GLU A 45 13.49 -8.00 6.12
C GLU A 45 13.46 -8.49 7.56
N GLY A 46 14.28 -7.87 8.40
CA GLY A 46 14.57 -8.27 9.78
C GLY A 46 13.39 -8.10 10.74
N TRP A 47 12.29 -8.77 10.46
CA TRP A 47 11.11 -8.84 11.32
C TRP A 47 11.29 -9.81 12.51
N SER A 48 12.48 -10.42 12.66
CA SER A 48 12.85 -11.54 13.54
C SER A 48 12.50 -11.44 15.03
N GLN A 49 11.90 -10.35 15.52
CA GLN A 49 11.52 -10.18 16.93
C GLN A 49 10.13 -9.58 17.16
N HIS A 50 9.49 -8.93 16.17
CA HIS A 50 8.17 -8.29 16.35
C HIS A 50 7.38 -8.27 15.03
N HIS A 51 6.61 -9.32 14.79
CA HIS A 51 5.68 -9.32 13.68
C HIS A 51 4.36 -8.65 14.11
N PRO A 52 3.86 -7.65 13.35
CA PRO A 52 2.58 -7.04 13.64
C PRO A 52 1.46 -8.03 13.36
N THR A 53 0.34 -7.87 14.05
CA THR A 53 -0.88 -8.60 13.70
C THR A 53 -1.51 -7.95 12.48
N ILE A 54 -1.64 -8.71 11.39
CA ILE A 54 -2.22 -8.24 10.13
C ILE A 54 -3.38 -9.13 9.71
N GLY A 55 -4.39 -8.54 9.09
CA GLY A 55 -5.60 -9.26 8.66
C GLY A 55 -6.32 -8.53 7.55
N TRP A 56 -7.57 -8.90 7.29
CA TRP A 56 -8.37 -8.36 6.19
C TRP A 56 -8.29 -6.83 6.09
N GLY A 57 -7.98 -6.33 4.88
CA GLY A 57 -7.87 -4.90 4.61
C GLY A 57 -6.56 -4.24 5.09
N SER A 58 -5.68 -4.97 5.78
CA SER A 58 -4.32 -4.50 6.08
C SER A 58 -3.52 -4.35 4.80
N ALA A 59 -2.59 -3.39 4.77
CA ALA A 59 -1.70 -3.20 3.63
C ALA A 59 -0.28 -2.76 4.07
N GLY A 60 0.69 -2.92 3.17
CA GLY A 60 2.06 -2.45 3.34
C GLY A 60 3.11 -3.57 3.44
N ASN A 61 4.31 -3.22 3.91
CA ASN A 61 5.46 -4.13 3.90
C ASN A 61 5.28 -5.37 4.76
N ALA A 62 4.56 -5.27 5.89
CA ALA A 62 4.23 -6.43 6.72
C ALA A 62 3.36 -7.46 5.96
N VAL A 63 2.43 -6.99 5.13
CA VAL A 63 1.60 -7.87 4.29
C VAL A 63 2.44 -8.49 3.17
N ARG A 64 3.34 -7.72 2.55
CA ARG A 64 4.28 -8.27 1.55
C ARG A 64 5.18 -9.35 2.15
N HIS A 65 5.66 -9.15 3.38
CA HIS A 65 6.43 -10.14 4.12
C HIS A 65 5.63 -11.42 4.35
N ALA A 66 4.39 -11.30 4.86
CA ALA A 66 3.49 -12.44 5.02
C ALA A 66 3.19 -13.17 3.71
N GLN A 67 2.84 -12.44 2.65
CA GLN A 67 2.55 -13.01 1.34
C GLN A 67 3.77 -13.76 0.79
N CYS A 68 4.99 -13.25 1.00
CA CYS A 68 6.18 -13.99 0.62
C CYS A 68 6.39 -15.27 1.44
N LYS A 69 6.25 -15.20 2.78
CA LYS A 69 6.36 -16.38 3.65
C LYS A 69 5.31 -17.44 3.31
N LEU A 70 4.07 -17.02 3.00
CA LEU A 70 3.01 -17.88 2.47
C LEU A 70 3.42 -18.51 1.13
N GLY A 71 4.04 -17.74 0.25
CA GLY A 71 4.67 -18.23 -0.98
C GLY A 71 5.68 -19.36 -0.74
N LYS A 72 6.62 -19.16 0.19
CA LYS A 72 7.64 -20.15 0.55
C LYS A 72 7.05 -21.40 1.20
N TRP A 73 5.95 -21.26 1.92
CA TRP A 73 5.19 -22.38 2.49
C TRP A 73 4.42 -23.20 1.44
N GLY A 74 4.49 -22.83 0.15
CA GLY A 74 3.81 -23.53 -0.93
C GLY A 74 2.43 -22.97 -1.25
N ARG A 75 2.13 -21.73 -0.84
CA ARG A 75 0.86 -21.07 -1.13
C ARG A 75 1.00 -20.13 -2.33
N HIS A 76 0.07 -20.22 -3.27
CA HIS A 76 0.03 -19.30 -4.40
C HIS A 76 -0.68 -18.01 -3.98
N VAL A 77 0.10 -17.00 -3.59
CA VAL A 77 -0.39 -15.67 -3.22
C VAL A 77 0.44 -14.61 -3.93
N ALA A 78 -0.20 -13.57 -4.44
CA ALA A 78 0.52 -12.41 -4.97
C ALA A 78 1.15 -11.60 -3.83
N ILE A 79 2.34 -11.04 -4.07
CA ILE A 79 3.06 -10.18 -3.13
C ILE A 79 2.78 -8.71 -3.48
N ASP A 80 1.50 -8.35 -3.47
CA ASP A 80 1.03 -6.99 -3.77
C ASP A 80 1.09 -6.05 -2.54
N GLY A 81 1.10 -6.64 -1.34
CA GLY A 81 1.08 -5.93 -0.07
C GLY A 81 -0.31 -5.54 0.41
N ILE A 82 -1.36 -6.18 -0.10
CA ILE A 82 -2.75 -5.97 0.27
C ILE A 82 -3.32 -7.29 0.80
N PHE A 83 -3.84 -7.25 2.02
CA PHE A 83 -4.44 -8.43 2.63
C PHE A 83 -5.88 -8.59 2.12
N GLY A 84 -5.98 -9.16 0.93
CA GLY A 84 -7.25 -9.49 0.27
C GLY A 84 -7.69 -10.94 0.46
N GLN A 85 -8.68 -11.35 -0.32
CA GLN A 85 -9.28 -12.69 -0.27
C GLN A 85 -8.26 -13.82 -0.44
N GLU A 86 -7.31 -13.66 -1.36
CA GLU A 86 -6.28 -14.68 -1.62
C GLU A 86 -5.36 -14.87 -0.41
N THR A 87 -4.90 -13.77 0.20
CA THR A 87 -4.06 -13.81 1.40
C THR A 87 -4.84 -14.35 2.61
N TYR A 88 -6.13 -14.04 2.72
CA TYR A 88 -6.99 -14.60 3.74
C TYR A 88 -7.16 -16.12 3.58
N ASN A 89 -7.49 -16.60 2.39
CA ASN A 89 -7.63 -18.02 2.08
C ASN A 89 -6.32 -18.79 2.33
N ALA A 90 -5.19 -18.17 1.99
CA ALA A 90 -3.85 -18.67 2.29
C ALA A 90 -3.61 -18.81 3.80
N THR A 91 -3.93 -17.77 4.56
CA THR A 91 -3.79 -17.74 6.03
C THR A 91 -4.65 -18.79 6.71
N VAL A 92 -5.92 -18.91 6.30
CA VAL A 92 -6.86 -19.90 6.85
C VAL A 92 -6.36 -21.33 6.65
N SER A 93 -5.85 -21.65 5.46
CA SER A 93 -5.30 -22.98 5.22
C SER A 93 -4.02 -23.25 6.00
N LEU A 94 -3.13 -22.27 6.09
CA LEU A 94 -1.94 -22.37 6.93
C LEU A 94 -2.33 -22.64 8.40
N GLN A 95 -3.25 -21.86 8.96
CA GLN A 95 -3.70 -22.03 10.35
C GLN A 95 -4.26 -23.43 10.62
N ARG A 96 -5.02 -23.99 9.67
CA ARG A 96 -5.51 -25.38 9.74
C ARG A 96 -4.37 -26.40 9.75
N GLU A 97 -3.37 -26.20 8.90
CA GLU A 97 -2.20 -27.10 8.80
C GLU A 97 -1.31 -27.02 10.05
N CYS A 98 -1.18 -25.83 10.64
CA CYS A 98 -0.47 -25.58 11.88
C CYS A 98 -1.22 -26.05 13.14
N GLY A 99 -2.51 -26.44 13.02
CA GLY A 99 -3.35 -26.82 14.17
C GLY A 99 -3.61 -25.69 15.16
N ILE A 100 -3.62 -24.43 14.70
CA ILE A 100 -3.88 -23.24 15.51
C ILE A 100 -5.29 -22.68 15.22
N PRO A 101 -5.81 -21.75 16.05
CA PRO A 101 -7.08 -21.08 15.78
C PRO A 101 -7.13 -20.47 14.37
N VAL A 102 -8.24 -20.71 13.68
CA VAL A 102 -8.44 -20.33 12.27
C VAL A 102 -9.24 -19.03 12.21
N ASP A 103 -8.61 -17.94 12.62
CA ASP A 103 -9.23 -16.61 12.64
C ASP A 103 -8.98 -15.82 11.34
N GLY A 104 -8.15 -16.34 10.43
CA GLY A 104 -7.80 -15.68 9.17
C GLY A 104 -6.96 -14.41 9.33
N ILE A 105 -6.43 -14.19 10.53
CA ILE A 105 -5.53 -13.10 10.90
C ILE A 105 -4.14 -13.68 11.15
N ILE A 106 -3.10 -13.05 10.60
CA ILE A 106 -1.71 -13.43 10.86
C ILE A 106 -1.24 -12.72 12.12
N GLY A 107 -1.43 -13.39 13.25
CA GLY A 107 -0.94 -12.98 14.57
C GLY A 107 0.30 -13.76 15.01
N PRO A 108 0.79 -13.59 16.26
CA PRO A 108 2.04 -14.19 16.74
C PRO A 108 2.12 -15.70 16.56
N GLN A 109 1.00 -16.42 16.75
CA GLN A 109 0.97 -17.88 16.55
C GLN A 109 1.12 -18.27 15.08
N THR A 110 0.44 -17.55 14.17
CA THR A 110 0.54 -17.78 12.73
C THR A 110 1.93 -17.43 12.21
N TRP A 111 2.50 -16.33 12.70
CA TRP A 111 3.88 -15.95 12.41
C TRP A 111 4.87 -17.03 12.86
N ARG A 112 4.74 -17.56 14.07
CA ARG A 112 5.59 -18.67 14.54
C ARG A 112 5.45 -19.95 13.73
N CYS A 113 4.33 -20.16 13.06
CA CYS A 113 4.17 -21.33 12.21
C CYS A 113 4.83 -21.16 10.84
N ILE A 114 4.75 -19.96 10.25
CA ILE A 114 5.22 -19.70 8.88
C ILE A 114 6.68 -19.24 8.81
N ASP A 115 7.26 -18.84 9.94
CA ASP A 115 8.63 -18.33 9.99
C ASP A 115 9.68 -19.40 9.75
#